data_AF-I4W1Q4-F1
#
_entry.id   AF-I4W1Q4-F1
#
_cell.length_a   1.000
_cell.length_b   1.000
_cell.length_c   1.000
_cell.angle_alpha   90.00
_cell.angle_beta   90.00
_cell.angle_gamma   90.00
#
_symmetry.space_group_name_H-M   'P 1'
#
loop_
_entity.id
_entity.type
_entity.pdbx_description
1 polymer ?
#
loop_
_entity_poly.entity_id
_entity_poly.type
_entity_poly.pdbx_seq_one_letter_code
_entity_poly.pdbx_strand_id
1 'polypeptide(L)'
;MAGVAAGAALAWQARQMMYACTNGWDWSISIAACVLALGVALRLARAIAAGLDHGEFATVPWQGWRFTWLFALALYGLLQVFDGRYRDFPLGLFALPCIGYAVLALLQRAMPMPSLEQRFLAVAAPLLGVVIVVQECRQNVAAWLWLGLCLAIAVPVFAEWRRVRRLQP
;
A
#
# COMPACT_ATOMS: atom_id res chain seq x y z
N MET A 1 -7.96 -12.33 2.00
CA MET A 1 -7.46 -11.02 2.47
C MET A 1 -8.09 -10.61 3.79
N ALA A 2 -9.41 -10.80 3.98
CA ALA A 2 -10.00 -10.80 5.32
C ALA A 2 -9.63 -12.10 6.09
N GLY A 3 -9.53 -12.03 7.42
CA GLY A 3 -9.16 -13.16 8.28
C GLY A 3 -7.74 -13.06 8.85
N VAL A 4 -7.00 -14.17 8.87
CA VAL A 4 -5.69 -14.29 9.53
C VAL A 4 -4.66 -13.26 9.03
N ALA A 5 -4.59 -13.00 7.73
CA ALA A 5 -3.64 -12.03 7.18
C ALA A 5 -3.92 -10.58 7.67
N ALA A 6 -5.19 -10.18 7.72
CA ALA A 6 -5.59 -8.89 8.27
C ALA A 6 -5.38 -8.84 9.79
N GLY A 7 -5.70 -9.93 10.50
CA GLY A 7 -5.43 -10.06 11.93
C GLY A 7 -3.94 -9.95 12.28
N ALA A 8 -3.07 -10.63 11.53
CA ALA A 8 -1.63 -10.57 11.72
C ALA A 8 -1.06 -9.17 11.42
N ALA A 9 -1.51 -8.53 10.33
CA ALA A 9 -1.09 -7.17 10.00
C ALA A 9 -1.51 -6.15 11.08
N LEU A 10 -2.76 -6.25 11.58
CA LEU A 10 -3.26 -5.39 12.65
C LEU A 10 -2.59 -5.69 13.99
N ALA A 11 -2.33 -6.95 14.33
CA ALA A 11 -1.62 -7.31 15.55
C ALA A 11 -0.18 -6.78 15.54
N TRP A 12 0.50 -6.87 14.40
CA TRP A 12 1.81 -6.27 14.22
C TRP A 12 1.74 -4.74 14.38
N GLN A 13 0.77 -4.09 13.75
CA GLN A 13 0.61 -2.64 13.83
C GLN A 13 0.27 -2.18 15.27
N ALA A 14 -0.60 -2.92 15.96
CA ALA A 14 -0.94 -2.65 17.35
C ALA A 14 0.30 -2.74 18.26
N ARG A 15 1.15 -3.76 18.06
CA ARG A 15 2.42 -3.88 18.79
C ARG A 15 3.34 -2.68 18.55
N GLN A 16 3.45 -2.21 17.31
CA GLN A 16 4.25 -1.01 16.98
C GLN A 16 3.70 0.24 17.67
N MET A 17 2.37 0.44 17.63
CA MET A 17 1.71 1.56 18.29
C MET A 17 1.94 1.58 19.80
N MET A 18 1.98 0.43 20.47
CA MET A 18 2.27 0.36 21.91
C MET A 18 3.65 0.91 22.29
N TYR A 19 4.63 0.86 21.37
CA TYR A 19 5.97 1.39 21.62
C TYR A 19 6.15 2.83 21.11
N ALA A 20 5.44 3.21 20.04
CA ALA A 20 5.62 4.50 19.39
C ALA A 20 4.67 5.61 19.88
N CYS A 21 3.44 5.26 20.27
CA CYS A 21 2.42 6.25 20.65
C CYS A 21 2.58 6.69 22.10
N THR A 22 2.88 7.97 22.31
CA THR A 22 3.21 8.50 23.64
C THR A 22 2.05 9.22 24.31
N ASN A 23 1.09 9.71 23.52
CA ASN A 23 -0.03 10.51 24.00
C ASN A 23 -1.34 10.09 23.29
N GLY A 24 -2.47 10.59 23.78
CA GLY A 24 -3.80 10.26 23.22
C GLY A 24 -3.97 10.68 21.74
N TRP A 25 -3.23 11.70 21.29
CA TRP A 25 -3.28 12.16 19.91
C TRP A 25 -2.60 11.19 18.94
N ASP A 26 -1.39 10.71 19.29
CA ASP A 26 -0.66 9.69 18.52
C ASP A 26 -1.50 8.41 18.37
N TRP A 27 -2.16 7.99 19.47
CA TRP A 27 -3.08 6.86 19.49
C TRP A 27 -4.29 7.08 18.58
N SER A 28 -4.94 8.23 18.66
CA SER A 28 -6.13 8.54 17.86
C SER A 28 -5.84 8.51 16.36
N ILE A 29 -4.75 9.16 15.92
CA ILE A 29 -4.33 9.15 14.51
C ILE A 29 -4.01 7.73 14.05
N SER A 30 -3.27 6.96 14.86
CA SER A 30 -2.84 5.62 14.49
C SER A 30 -4.01 4.64 14.41
N ILE A 31 -4.97 4.72 15.33
CA ILE A 31 -6.23 3.95 15.29
C ILE A 31 -7.03 4.34 14.04
N ALA A 32 -7.20 5.63 13.78
CA ALA A 32 -7.93 6.10 12.60
C ALA A 32 -7.29 5.59 11.31
N ALA A 33 -5.95 5.62 11.21
CA ALA A 33 -5.21 5.07 10.08
C ALA A 33 -5.42 3.55 9.93
N CYS A 34 -5.39 2.79 11.02
CA CYS A 34 -5.67 1.35 11.01
C CYS A 34 -7.09 1.02 10.55
N VAL A 35 -8.08 1.77 11.04
CA VAL A 35 -9.49 1.62 10.65
C VAL A 35 -9.67 1.95 9.16
N LEU A 36 -9.01 3.01 8.67
CA LEU A 36 -9.01 3.35 7.24
C LEU A 36 -8.36 2.25 6.39
N ALA A 37 -7.20 1.73 6.80
CA ALA A 37 -6.53 0.62 6.13
C ALA A 37 -7.42 -0.62 6.06
N LEU A 38 -8.04 -1.00 7.18
CA LEU A 38 -8.95 -2.13 7.25
C LEU A 38 -10.19 -1.90 6.38
N GLY A 39 -10.80 -0.71 6.44
CA GLY A 39 -11.96 -0.35 5.63
C GLY A 39 -11.68 -0.45 4.13
N VAL A 40 -10.51 0.02 3.68
CA VAL A 40 -10.07 -0.13 2.28
C VAL A 40 -9.83 -1.60 1.94
N ALA A 41 -9.17 -2.36 2.81
CA ALA A 41 -8.91 -3.79 2.61
C ALA A 41 -10.20 -4.63 2.51
N LEU A 42 -11.21 -4.33 3.33
CA LEU A 42 -12.50 -4.97 3.28
C LEU A 42 -13.25 -4.64 1.98
N ARG A 43 -13.19 -3.39 1.53
CA ARG A 43 -13.76 -3.01 0.21
C ARG A 43 -13.06 -3.73 -0.94
N LEU A 44 -11.74 -3.81 -0.91
CA LEU A 44 -10.95 -4.56 -1.89
C LEU A 44 -11.31 -6.05 -1.86
N ALA A 45 -11.40 -6.67 -0.68
CA ALA A 45 -11.81 -8.05 -0.53
C ALA A 45 -13.23 -8.31 -1.06
N ARG A 46 -14.18 -7.42 -0.80
CA ARG A 46 -15.55 -7.52 -1.33
C ARG A 46 -15.58 -7.39 -2.85
N ALA A 47 -14.84 -6.45 -3.42
CA ALA A 47 -14.74 -6.29 -4.87
C ALA A 47 -14.11 -7.53 -5.55
N ILE A 48 -13.06 -8.10 -4.94
CA ILE A 48 -12.45 -9.34 -5.41
C ILE A 48 -13.44 -10.50 -5.34
N ALA A 49 -14.13 -10.67 -4.21
CA ALA A 49 -15.11 -11.74 -4.04
C ALA A 49 -16.27 -11.63 -5.05
N ALA A 50 -16.83 -10.42 -5.23
CA ALA A 50 -17.88 -10.18 -6.20
C ALA A 50 -17.43 -10.46 -7.63
N GLY A 51 -16.21 -10.04 -8.01
CA GLY A 51 -15.68 -10.27 -9.35
C GLY A 51 -15.36 -11.74 -9.63
N LEU A 52 -14.96 -12.51 -8.62
CA LEU A 52 -14.78 -13.96 -8.76
C LEU A 52 -16.11 -14.71 -8.91
N ASP A 53 -17.18 -14.25 -8.26
CA ASP A 53 -18.50 -14.86 -8.29
C ASP A 53 -19.26 -14.56 -9.60
N HIS A 54 -19.19 -13.31 -10.07
CA HIS A 54 -19.97 -12.85 -11.23
C HIS A 54 -19.18 -12.91 -12.55
N GLY A 55 -17.89 -13.24 -12.51
CA GLY A 55 -16.99 -13.24 -13.67
C GLY A 55 -16.59 -11.84 -14.18
N GLU A 56 -17.19 -10.78 -13.62
CA GLU A 56 -16.94 -9.39 -13.98
C GLU A 56 -16.52 -8.56 -12.77
N PHE A 57 -15.36 -7.93 -12.86
CA PHE A 57 -14.89 -6.95 -11.86
C PHE A 57 -15.52 -5.58 -12.16
N ALA A 58 -16.85 -5.47 -11.98
CA ALA A 58 -17.65 -4.32 -12.42
C ALA A 58 -17.43 -3.03 -11.60
N THR A 59 -16.91 -3.12 -10.37
CA THR A 59 -16.68 -1.94 -9.52
C THR A 59 -15.25 -1.92 -8.98
N VAL A 60 -14.39 -1.14 -9.64
CA VAL A 60 -13.08 -0.77 -9.06
C VAL A 60 -13.36 0.13 -7.85
N PRO A 61 -12.82 -0.18 -6.66
CA PRO A 61 -12.89 0.75 -5.53
C PRO A 61 -12.32 2.11 -5.94
N TRP A 62 -12.92 3.20 -5.45
CA TRP A 62 -12.56 4.56 -5.87
C TRP A 62 -11.05 4.77 -5.94
N GLN A 63 -10.56 5.14 -7.14
CA GLN A 63 -9.13 5.34 -7.45
C GLN A 63 -8.41 6.30 -6.50
N GLY A 64 -9.16 7.22 -5.87
CA GLY A 64 -8.66 8.13 -4.84
C GLY A 64 -7.99 7.39 -3.68
N TRP A 65 -8.51 6.22 -3.27
CA TRP A 65 -7.90 5.44 -2.19
C TRP A 65 -6.50 4.94 -2.57
N ARG A 66 -6.30 4.44 -3.79
CA ARG A 66 -4.98 4.00 -4.25
C ARG A 66 -4.00 5.16 -4.26
N PHE A 67 -4.44 6.33 -4.74
CA PHE A 67 -3.64 7.55 -4.69
C PHE A 67 -3.24 7.90 -3.25
N THR A 68 -4.19 7.90 -2.31
CA THR A 68 -3.92 8.20 -0.89
C THR A 68 -2.86 7.27 -0.31
N TRP A 69 -2.95 5.96 -0.59
CA TRP A 69 -1.96 4.98 -0.09
C TRP A 69 -0.59 5.12 -0.75
N LEU A 70 -0.54 5.38 -2.06
CA LEU A 70 0.70 5.71 -2.77
C LEU A 70 1.36 6.97 -2.22
N PHE A 71 0.56 8.01 -1.99
CA PHE A 71 1.02 9.28 -1.42
C PHE A 71 1.55 9.08 0.00
N ALA A 72 0.79 8.41 0.86
CA ALA A 72 1.19 8.11 2.22
C ALA A 72 2.48 7.26 2.27
N LEU A 73 2.63 6.25 1.40
CA LEU A 73 3.87 5.49 1.28
C LEU A 73 5.06 6.36 0.86
N ALA A 74 4.88 7.21 -0.16
CA ALA A 74 5.95 8.09 -0.63
C ALA A 74 6.34 9.12 0.44
N LEU A 75 5.36 9.70 1.14
CA LEU A 75 5.59 10.64 2.23
C LEU A 75 6.35 9.97 3.38
N TYR A 76 5.90 8.80 3.83
CA TYR A 76 6.63 8.02 4.85
C TYR A 76 8.02 7.62 4.37
N GLY A 77 8.17 7.23 3.11
CA GLY A 77 9.47 6.91 2.53
C GLY A 77 10.42 8.11 2.54
N LEU A 78 9.91 9.30 2.25
CA LEU A 78 10.68 10.54 2.31
C LEU A 78 11.16 10.82 3.75
N LEU A 79 10.26 10.71 4.73
CA LEU A 79 10.60 10.87 6.13
C LEU A 79 11.68 9.87 6.57
N GLN A 80 11.54 8.60 6.19
CA GLN A 80 12.51 7.53 6.52
C GLN A 80 13.90 7.72 5.90
N VAL A 81 13.96 8.32 4.71
CA VAL A 81 15.23 8.60 4.03
C VAL A 81 16.01 9.72 4.73
N PHE A 82 15.30 10.74 5.24
CA PHE A 82 15.94 11.93 5.82
C PHE A 82 16.01 11.94 7.34
N ASP A 83 15.18 11.15 8.02
CA ASP A 83 15.16 11.05 9.48
C ASP A 83 15.04 9.58 9.92
N GLY A 84 16.09 9.10 10.57
CA GLY A 84 16.20 7.74 11.10
C GLY A 84 15.12 7.40 12.14
N ARG A 85 14.51 8.41 12.79
CA ARG A 85 13.42 8.23 13.75
C ARG A 85 12.21 7.51 13.15
N TYR A 86 12.01 7.59 11.84
CA TYR A 86 10.87 6.96 11.17
C TYR A 86 11.14 5.52 10.71
N ARG A 87 12.31 4.94 11.02
CA ARG A 87 12.72 3.59 10.57
C ARG A 87 12.14 2.42 11.37
N ASP A 88 11.03 2.64 12.09
CA ASP A 88 10.25 1.56 12.70
C ASP A 88 9.31 0.86 11.70
N PHE A 89 9.20 1.40 10.47
CA PHE A 89 8.42 0.89 9.34
C PHE A 89 6.99 0.45 9.73
N PRO A 90 5.94 1.25 9.44
CA PRO A 90 4.54 0.87 9.73
C PRO A 90 4.00 -0.18 8.74
N LEU A 91 4.70 -1.32 8.60
CA LEU A 91 4.42 -2.39 7.66
C LEU A 91 2.99 -2.93 7.82
N GLY A 92 2.52 -3.09 9.05
CA GLY A 92 1.17 -3.59 9.33
C GLY A 92 0.07 -2.69 8.78
N LEU A 93 0.23 -1.37 8.92
CA LEU A 93 -0.69 -0.37 8.37
C LEU A 93 -0.76 -0.43 6.84
N PHE A 94 0.39 -0.51 6.17
CA PHE A 94 0.47 -0.43 4.71
C PHE A 94 0.29 -1.78 3.99
N ALA A 95 0.53 -2.91 4.66
CA ALA A 95 0.47 -4.23 4.04
C ALA A 95 -0.90 -4.52 3.42
N LEU A 96 -1.98 -4.22 4.16
CA LEU A 96 -3.34 -4.52 3.73
C LEU A 96 -3.75 -3.79 2.43
N PRO A 97 -3.66 -2.45 2.35
CA PRO A 97 -4.01 -1.76 1.10
C PRO A 97 -3.06 -2.12 -0.04
N CYS A 98 -1.74 -2.21 0.20
CA CYS A 98 -0.77 -2.47 -0.87
C CYS A 98 -0.96 -3.84 -1.51
N ILE A 99 -1.07 -4.89 -0.68
CA ILE A 99 -1.27 -6.25 -1.16
C ILE A 99 -2.68 -6.39 -1.77
N GLY A 100 -3.70 -5.75 -1.17
CA GLY A 100 -5.05 -5.74 -1.71
C GLY A 100 -5.15 -5.18 -3.12
N TYR A 101 -4.50 -4.04 -3.38
CA TYR A 101 -4.42 -3.48 -4.74
C TYR A 101 -3.60 -4.34 -5.69
N ALA A 102 -2.51 -4.95 -5.20
CA ALA A 102 -1.71 -5.88 -6.00
C ALA A 102 -2.55 -7.06 -6.51
N VAL A 103 -3.29 -7.71 -5.63
CA VAL A 103 -4.14 -8.86 -5.99
C VAL A 103 -5.32 -8.43 -6.86
N LEU A 104 -5.98 -7.31 -6.56
CA LEU A 104 -7.05 -6.81 -7.41
C LEU A 104 -6.56 -6.59 -8.85
N ALA A 105 -5.39 -6.00 -9.03
CA ALA A 105 -4.83 -5.72 -10.35
C ALA A 105 -4.36 -6.97 -11.13
N LEU A 106 -4.02 -8.06 -10.43
CA LEU A 106 -3.73 -9.36 -11.04
C LEU A 106 -4.99 -10.03 -11.58
N LEU A 107 -6.11 -9.88 -10.86
CA LEU A 107 -7.39 -10.49 -11.22
C LEU A 107 -8.17 -9.67 -12.26
N GLN A 108 -8.07 -8.34 -12.18
CA GLN A 108 -8.81 -7.43 -13.04
C GLN A 108 -8.10 -7.19 -14.37
N ARG A 109 -8.81 -7.46 -15.48
CA ARG A 109 -8.27 -7.32 -16.84
C ARG A 109 -8.38 -5.90 -17.42
N ALA A 110 -9.38 -5.14 -17.00
CA ALA A 110 -9.62 -3.78 -17.46
C ALA A 110 -9.64 -2.82 -16.26
N MET A 111 -8.65 -1.93 -16.21
CA MET A 111 -8.53 -0.91 -15.18
C MET A 111 -8.44 0.48 -15.85
N PRO A 112 -8.97 1.54 -15.21
CA PRO A 112 -8.86 2.88 -15.73
C PRO A 112 -7.39 3.31 -15.88
N MET A 113 -7.12 4.19 -16.83
CA MET A 113 -5.80 4.80 -16.99
C MET A 113 -5.37 5.49 -15.67
N PRO A 114 -4.21 5.14 -15.08
CA PRO A 114 -3.75 5.78 -13.86
C PRO A 114 -3.50 7.27 -14.07
N SER A 115 -3.77 8.10 -13.05
CA SER A 115 -3.48 9.53 -13.11
C SER A 115 -1.96 9.81 -13.19
N LEU A 116 -1.57 11.03 -13.57
CA LEU A 116 -0.15 11.40 -13.65
C LEU A 116 0.53 11.32 -12.28
N GLU A 117 -0.18 11.76 -11.24
CA GLU A 117 0.28 11.75 -9.85
C GLU A 117 0.47 10.31 -9.35
N GLN A 118 -0.47 9.40 -9.65
CA GLN A 118 -0.31 7.99 -9.31
C GLN A 118 0.92 7.38 -9.99
N ARG A 119 1.20 7.72 -11.24
CA ARG A 119 2.40 7.24 -11.95
C ARG A 119 3.68 7.80 -11.34
N PHE A 120 3.69 9.09 -11.02
CA PHE A 120 4.82 9.74 -10.34
C PHE A 120 5.10 9.05 -9.01
N LEU A 121 4.07 8.84 -8.18
CA LEU A 121 4.20 8.18 -6.88
C LEU A 121 4.60 6.71 -7.01
N ALA A 122 4.12 6.00 -8.04
CA ALA A 122 4.52 4.63 -8.33
C ALA A 122 6.01 4.50 -8.72
N VAL A 123 6.64 5.58 -9.18
CA VAL A 123 8.10 5.65 -9.39
C VAL A 123 8.80 6.08 -8.10
N ALA A 124 8.31 7.15 -7.46
CA ALA A 124 8.94 7.75 -6.30
C ALA A 124 9.01 6.78 -5.10
N ALA A 125 7.91 6.09 -4.77
CA ALA A 125 7.87 5.23 -3.60
C ALA A 125 8.88 4.05 -3.65
N PRO A 126 9.00 3.28 -4.75
CA PRO A 126 10.05 2.27 -4.87
C PRO A 126 11.47 2.85 -4.85
N LEU A 127 11.71 4.00 -5.47
CA LEU A 127 13.04 4.64 -5.43
C LEU A 127 13.45 5.01 -4.00
N LEU A 128 12.54 5.61 -3.23
CA LEU A 128 12.75 5.88 -1.81
C LEU A 128 12.99 4.58 -1.04
N GLY A 129 12.22 3.52 -1.31
CA GLY A 129 12.44 2.19 -0.72
C GLY A 129 13.84 1.63 -1.00
N VAL A 130 14.36 1.79 -2.22
CA VAL A 130 15.73 1.38 -2.58
C VAL A 130 16.75 2.18 -1.79
N VAL A 131 16.57 3.50 -1.68
CA VAL A 131 17.47 4.35 -0.88
C VAL A 131 17.50 3.89 0.57
N ILE A 132 16.34 3.59 1.17
CA ILE A 132 16.27 3.11 2.56
C ILE A 132 17.00 1.77 2.72
N VAL A 133 16.81 0.82 1.80
CA VAL A 133 17.52 -0.47 1.82
C VAL A 133 19.04 -0.29 1.74
N VAL A 134 19.51 0.67 0.94
CA VAL A 134 20.94 1.01 0.85
C VAL A 134 21.43 1.66 2.16
N GLN A 135 20.68 2.60 2.74
CA GLN A 135 21.01 3.25 4.01
C GLN A 135 21.11 2.25 5.17
N GLU A 136 20.27 1.22 5.17
CA GLU A 136 20.26 0.14 6.17
C GLU A 136 21.30 -0.98 5.87
N CYS A 137 22.26 -0.72 4.99
CA CYS A 137 23.30 -1.68 4.58
C CYS A 137 22.74 -3.04 4.10
N ARG A 138 21.49 -3.06 3.63
CA ARG A 138 20.76 -4.26 3.18
C ARG A 138 20.53 -5.34 4.25
N GLN A 139 20.83 -5.06 5.52
CA GLN A 139 20.71 -6.04 6.61
C GLN A 139 19.33 -6.03 7.26
N ASN A 140 18.61 -4.90 7.18
CA ASN A 140 17.32 -4.75 7.82
C ASN A 140 16.20 -5.39 6.97
N VAL A 141 15.62 -6.48 7.48
CA VAL A 141 14.49 -7.18 6.84
C VAL A 141 13.26 -6.29 6.69
N ALA A 142 13.01 -5.39 7.64
CA ALA A 142 11.86 -4.48 7.57
C ALA A 142 12.00 -3.48 6.41
N ALA A 143 13.21 -3.01 6.12
CA ALA A 143 13.49 -2.16 4.96
C ALA A 143 13.19 -2.88 3.64
N TRP A 144 13.54 -4.16 3.54
CA TRP A 144 13.20 -5.00 2.38
C TRP A 144 11.69 -5.22 2.24
N LEU A 145 11.00 -5.49 3.35
CA LEU A 145 9.53 -5.62 3.34
C LEU A 145 8.86 -4.31 2.94
N TRP A 146 9.37 -3.17 3.40
CA TRP A 146 8.88 -1.85 3.01
C TRP A 146 9.01 -1.62 1.51
N LEU A 147 10.19 -1.90 0.93
CA LEU A 147 10.38 -1.87 -0.52
C LEU A 147 9.41 -2.83 -1.23
N GLY A 148 9.20 -4.02 -0.68
CA GLY A 148 8.20 -4.98 -1.17
C GLY A 148 6.79 -4.40 -1.23
N LEU A 149 6.36 -3.66 -0.19
CA LEU A 149 5.06 -2.98 -0.19
C LEU A 149 4.98 -1.85 -1.21
N CYS A 150 6.05 -1.04 -1.34
CA CYS A 150 6.14 -0.01 -2.38
C CYS A 150 5.97 -0.62 -3.78
N LEU A 151 6.63 -1.75 -4.04
CA LEU A 151 6.51 -2.47 -5.31
C LEU A 151 5.12 -3.09 -5.50
N ALA A 152 4.54 -3.68 -4.45
CA ALA A 152 3.23 -4.33 -4.51
C ALA A 152 2.14 -3.38 -5.01
N ILE A 153 2.14 -2.12 -4.56
CA ILE A 153 1.16 -1.13 -5.03
C ILE A 153 1.57 -0.44 -6.34
N ALA A 154 2.87 -0.29 -6.61
CA ALA A 154 3.39 0.41 -7.79
C ALA A 154 3.35 -0.43 -9.09
N VAL A 155 3.69 -1.72 -9.01
CA VAL A 155 3.70 -2.62 -10.18
C VAL A 155 2.34 -2.65 -10.91
N PRO A 156 1.20 -2.77 -10.21
CA PRO A 156 -0.13 -2.59 -10.79
C PRO A 156 -0.29 -1.33 -11.64
N VAL A 157 0.15 -0.17 -11.13
CA VAL A 157 0.07 1.12 -11.85
C VAL A 157 0.81 1.04 -13.18
N PHE A 158 2.02 0.49 -13.18
CA PHE A 158 2.80 0.33 -14.41
C PHE A 158 2.17 -0.67 -15.38
N ALA A 159 1.64 -1.79 -14.89
CA ALA A 159 0.98 -2.79 -15.70
C ALA A 159 -0.26 -2.23 -16.40
N GLU A 160 -1.08 -1.48 -15.68
CA GLU A 160 -2.26 -0.76 -16.21
C GLU A 160 -1.85 0.26 -17.27
N TRP A 161 -0.84 1.09 -16.97
CA TRP A 161 -0.37 2.10 -17.90
C TRP A 161 0.15 1.50 -19.22
N ARG A 162 0.93 0.41 -19.14
CA ARG A 162 1.43 -0.33 -20.32
C ARG A 162 0.29 -0.95 -21.12
N ARG A 163 -0.72 -1.52 -20.46
CA ARG A 163 -1.88 -2.13 -21.12
C ARG A 163 -2.67 -1.10 -21.91
N VAL A 164 -3.02 0.04 -21.30
CA VAL A 164 -3.76 1.12 -21.98
C VAL A 164 -2.96 1.66 -23.17
N ARG A 165 -1.65 1.89 -23.02
CA ARG A 165 -0.81 2.36 -24.13
C ARG A 165 -0.72 1.39 -25.31
N ARG A 166 -0.81 0.07 -25.09
CA ARG A 166 -0.84 -0.91 -26.18
C ARG A 166 -2.16 -0.94 -26.94
N LEU A 167 -3.24 -0.45 -26.32
CA LEU A 167 -4.58 -0.43 -26.89
C LEU A 167 -4.90 0.90 -27.59
N GLN A 168 -4.06 1.92 -27.41
CA GLN A 168 -4.14 3.19 -28.13
C GLN A 168 -3.28 3.08 -29.40
N PRO A 169 -3.86 3.08 -30.61
CA PRO A 169 -3.12 3.02 -31.87
C PRO A 169 -2.29 4.29 -32.14
#